data_AF-A0A3B8TW41-F1
#
_entry.id   AF-A0A3B8TW41-F1
#
_cell.length_a   1.000
_cell.length_b   1.000
_cell.length_c   1.000
_cell.angle_alpha   90.00
_cell.angle_beta   90.00
_cell.angle_gamma   90.00
#
_symmetry.space_group_name_H-M   'P 1'
#
loop_
_entity.id
_entity.type
_entity.pdbx_description
1 polymer ?
#
loop_
_entity_poly.entity_id
_entity_poly.type
_entity_poly.pdbx_seq_one_letter_code
_entity_poly.pdbx_strand_id
1 'polypeptide(L)' 'QKHLKELKPDCFEDLITMNALYRPGPMEYIPSYCARKHGREKVEFDHPSMEGRLKETYGITVYQEQVMLLAQDLAG' A
#
# COMPACT_ATOMS: atom_id res chain seq x y z
N GLN A 1 -7.09 -15.21 7.71
CA GLN A 1 -8.14 -15.58 6.72
C GLN A 1 -9.16 -14.47 6.45
N LYS A 2 -9.59 -13.66 7.43
CA LYS A 2 -10.59 -12.57 7.24
C LYS A 2 -10.17 -11.54 6.19
N HIS A 3 -8.90 -11.11 6.23
CA HIS A 3 -8.38 -10.08 5.35
C HIS A 3 -8.34 -10.42 3.86
N LEU A 4 -8.03 -11.68 3.49
CA LEU A 4 -8.05 -12.10 2.08
C LEU A 4 -9.47 -12.06 1.49
N LYS A 5 -10.49 -12.32 2.32
CA LYS A 5 -11.90 -12.20 1.92
C LYS A 5 -12.33 -10.74 1.75
N GLU A 6 -11.78 -9.83 2.56
CA GLU A 6 -12.05 -8.38 2.48
C GLU A 6 -11.33 -7.73 1.30
N LEU A 7 -10.12 -8.19 1.00
CA LEU A 7 -9.29 -7.71 -0.09
C LEU A 7 -9.95 -7.94 -1.45
N LYS A 8 -10.56 -9.11 -1.68
CA LYS A 8 -11.07 -9.54 -2.99
C LYS A 8 -10.04 -9.26 -4.10
N PRO A 9 -8.89 -9.97 -4.10
CA PRO A 9 -7.83 -9.74 -5.06
C PRO A 9 -8.34 -10.00 -6.50
N ASP A 10 -8.07 -9.07 -7.39
CA ASP A 10 -8.42 -9.12 -8.83
C ASP A 10 -7.19 -9.08 -9.73
N CYS A 11 -6.01 -8.81 -9.17
CA CYS A 11 -4.71 -8.90 -9.83
C CYS A 11 -3.68 -9.69 -8.99
N PHE A 12 -2.52 -9.98 -9.57
CA PHE A 12 -1.46 -10.73 -8.89
C PHE A 12 -0.76 -9.89 -7.82
N GLU A 13 -0.63 -8.59 -8.07
CA GLU A 13 0.03 -7.60 -7.23
C GLU A 13 -0.62 -7.53 -5.84
N ASP A 14 -1.95 -7.68 -5.76
CA ASP A 14 -2.66 -7.74 -4.49
C ASP A 14 -2.18 -8.88 -3.59
N LEU A 15 -1.81 -10.03 -4.16
CA LEU A 15 -1.30 -11.16 -3.38
C LEU A 15 0.09 -10.85 -2.83
N ILE A 16 0.93 -10.15 -3.61
CA ILE A 16 2.26 -9.71 -3.20
C ILE A 16 2.14 -8.70 -2.06
N THR A 17 1.30 -7.68 -2.22
CA THR A 17 1.06 -6.66 -1.21
C THR A 17 0.46 -7.26 0.05
N MET A 18 -0.49 -8.18 -0.10
CA MET A 18 -1.10 -8.87 1.03
C MET A 18 -0.08 -9.67 1.84
N ASN A 19 0.86 -10.37 1.18
CA ASN A 19 1.95 -11.07 1.85
C ASN A 19 2.85 -10.09 2.62
N ALA A 20 3.19 -8.96 2.01
CA ALA A 20 4.01 -7.94 2.64
C ALA A 20 3.34 -7.29 3.86
N LEU A 21 2.02 -7.07 3.79
CA LEU A 21 1.21 -6.52 4.87
C LEU A 21 0.93 -7.53 6.01
N TYR A 22 0.98 -8.83 5.76
CA TYR A 22 0.67 -9.87 6.78
C TYR A 22 1.81 -10.10 7.79
N ARG A 23 2.51 -9.05 8.20
CA ARG A 23 3.62 -9.06 9.17
C ARG A 23 3.27 -8.17 10.38
N PRO A 24 3.83 -8.44 11.58
CA PRO A 24 3.65 -7.58 12.74
C PRO A 24 4.11 -6.15 12.45
N GLY A 25 3.25 -5.16 12.71
CA GLY A 25 3.42 -3.76 12.30
C GLY A 25 2.57 -3.43 11.07
N PRO A 26 2.97 -3.83 9.84
CA PRO A 26 2.22 -3.50 8.62
C PRO A 26 0.78 -4.02 8.56
N MET A 27 0.46 -5.05 9.35
CA MET A 27 -0.88 -5.65 9.40
C MET A 27 -1.98 -4.65 9.79
N GLU A 28 -1.63 -3.59 10.51
CA GLU A 28 -2.55 -2.50 10.88
C GLU A 28 -3.05 -1.70 9.66
N TYR A 29 -2.31 -1.73 8.54
CA TYR A 29 -2.68 -1.03 7.30
C TYR A 29 -3.60 -1.83 6.38
N ILE A 30 -3.80 -3.13 6.64
CA ILE A 30 -4.66 -3.99 5.81
C ILE A 30 -6.09 -3.44 5.68
N PRO A 31 -6.75 -2.94 6.75
CA PRO A 31 -8.08 -2.35 6.64
C PRO A 31 -8.11 -1.15 5.67
N SER A 32 -7.15 -0.22 5.79
CA SER A 32 -7.04 0.94 4.90
C SER A 32 -6.69 0.56 3.47
N TYR A 33 -5.81 -0.42 3.26
CA TYR A 33 -5.52 -0.95 1.93
C TYR A 33 -6.80 -1.48 1.25
N CYS A 34 -7.58 -2.29 1.97
CA CYS A 34 -8.86 -2.78 1.47
C CYS A 34 -9.85 -1.64 1.22
N ALA A 35 -9.95 -0.65 2.12
CA ALA A 35 -10.88 0.46 1.97
C ALA A 35 -10.55 1.32 0.74
N ARG A 36 -9.26 1.65 0.54
CA ARG A 36 -8.78 2.43 -0.60
C ARG A 36 -8.94 1.68 -1.92
N LYS A 37 -8.58 0.39 -1.96
CA LYS A 37 -8.81 -0.47 -3.13
C LYS A 37 -10.27 -0.43 -3.60
N HIS A 38 -11.19 -0.55 -2.64
CA HIS A 38 -12.64 -0.58 -2.93
C HIS A 38 -13.28 0.81 -3.04
N GLY A 39 -12.49 1.89 -3.08
CA GLY A 39 -12.97 3.27 -3.18
C GLY A 39 -13.77 3.76 -1.96
N ARG A 40 -13.69 3.05 -0.83
CA ARG A 40 -14.34 3.41 0.44
C ARG A 40 -13.54 4.43 1.23
N GLU A 41 -12.27 4.60 0.90
CA GLU A 41 -11.36 5.61 1.44
C GLU A 41 -10.63 6.28 0.27
N LYS A 42 -10.37 7.59 0.36
CA LYS A 42 -9.59 8.30 -0.66
C LYS A 42 -8.12 7.93 -0.53
N VAL A 43 -7.45 7.74 -1.67
CA VAL A 43 -6.00 7.63 -1.71
C VAL A 43 -5.43 9.04 -1.64
N GLU A 44 -4.73 9.33 -0.56
CA GLU A 44 -4.01 10.58 -0.36
C GLU A 44 -2.50 10.29 -0.33
N PHE A 45 -1.73 11.20 -0.91
CA PHE A 45 -0.27 11.15 -0.94
C PHE A 45 0.25 12.41 -0.26
N ASP A 46 1.22 12.26 0.64
CA ASP A 46 1.80 13.42 1.35
C ASP A 46 2.55 14.36 0.41
N HIS A 47 3.05 13.83 -0.71
CA HIS A 47 3.75 14.60 -1.73
C HIS A 47 3.44 14.07 -3.15
N PRO A 48 3.31 14.93 -4.18
CA PRO A 48 3.01 14.50 -5.55
C PRO A 48 4.00 13.47 -6.14
N SER A 49 5.29 13.54 -5.79
CA SER A 49 6.29 12.56 -6.25
C SER A 49 6.05 11.15 -5.72
N MET A 50 5.31 11.01 -4.61
CA MET A 50 5.01 9.70 -4.02
C MET A 50 4.00 8.92 -4.85
N GLU A 51 3.14 9.59 -5.64
CA GLU A 51 2.14 8.93 -6.47
C GLU A 51 2.79 7.91 -7.40
N GLY A 52 3.92 8.25 -8.02
CA GLY A 52 4.62 7.34 -8.94
C GLY A 52 5.05 6.01 -8.30
N ARG A 53 5.38 6.01 -7.00
CA ARG A 53 5.91 4.83 -6.29
C ARG A 53 4.91 4.11 -5.40
N LEU A 54 3.87 4.82 -4.94
CA LEU A 54 2.89 4.30 -4.00
C LEU A 54 1.51 4.07 -4.62
N LYS A 55 1.30 4.40 -5.89
CA LYS A 55 0.00 4.17 -6.55
C LYS A 55 -0.44 2.70 -6.53
N GLU A 56 0.51 1.78 -6.74
CA GLU A 56 0.24 0.34 -6.69
C GLU A 56 -0.11 -0.16 -5.29
N THR A 57 0.31 0.56 -4.24
CA THR A 57 0.00 0.25 -2.85
C THR A 57 -1.05 1.18 -2.25
N TYR A 58 -1.81 1.90 -3.08
CA TYR A 58 -2.85 2.85 -2.66
C TYR A 58 -2.35 3.88 -1.64
N GLY A 59 -1.15 4.41 -1.82
CA GLY A 59 -0.55 5.40 -0.93
C GLY A 59 -0.04 4.83 0.39
N ILE A 60 0.00 3.50 0.56
CA ILE A 60 0.51 2.85 1.77
C ILE A 60 1.96 2.44 1.52
N THR A 61 2.88 2.90 2.38
CA THR A 61 4.28 2.51 2.28
C THR A 61 4.49 1.14 2.93
N VAL A 62 4.62 0.10 2.11
CA VAL A 62 4.70 -1.29 2.57
C VAL A 62 6.13 -1.80 2.54
N TYR A 63 6.93 -1.37 1.56
CA TYR A 63 8.27 -1.88 1.33
C TYR A 63 9.35 -0.90 1.80
N GLN A 64 10.42 -1.43 2.41
CA GLN A 64 11.58 -0.62 2.80
C GLN A 64 12.24 0.05 1.58
N GLU A 65 12.27 -0.63 0.44
CA GLU A 65 12.78 -0.08 -0.82
C GLU A 65 11.97 1.14 -1.29
N GLN A 66 10.65 1.15 -1.07
CA GLN A 66 9.83 2.34 -1.35
C GLN A 66 10.25 3.51 -0.47
N VAL A 67 10.53 3.29 0.83
CA VAL A 67 11.02 4.35 1.73
C VAL A 67 12.35 4.93 1.22
N MET A 68 13.29 4.07 0.83
CA MET A 68 14.60 4.51 0.34
C MET A 68 14.50 5.34 -0.94
N LEU A 69 13.70 4.87 -1.90
CA LEU A 69 13.50 5.54 -3.18
C LEU A 69 12.70 6.84 -3.03
N LEU A 70 11.70 6.87 -2.15
CA LEU A 70 10.98 8.09 -1.82
C LEU A 70 11.87 9.12 -1.13
N ALA A 71 12.73 8.68 -0.20
CA ALA A 71 13.69 9.56 0.44
C ALA A 71 14.66 10.16 -0.59
N GLN A 72 15.13 9.37 -1.56
CA GLN A 72 15.97 9.88 -2.65
C GLN A 72 15.22 10.91 -3.52
N ASP A 73 13.99 10.60 -3.93
CA ASP A 73 13.18 11.51 -4.77
C ASP A 73 12.78 12.80 -4.05
N LEU A 74 12.60 12.76 -2.73
CA LEU A 74 12.21 13.90 -1.91
C LEU A 74 13.40 14.73 -1.44
N ALA A 75 14.55 14.10 -1.16
CA ALA A 75 15.70 14.77 -0.57
C ALA A 75 16.70 15.29 -1.61
N GLY A 76 16.79 14.69 -2.81
CA GLY A 76 17.74 15.10 -3.86
C GLY A 76 19.20 14.92 -3.47
#